data_AF-A0A972IN22-F1
#
_entry.id   AF-A0A972IN22-F1
#
_cell.length_a   1.000
_cell.length_b   1.000
_cell.length_c   1.000
_cell.angle_alpha   90.00
_cell.angle_beta   90.00
_cell.angle_gamma   90.00
#
_symmetry.space_group_name_H-M   'P 1'
#
loop_
_entity.id
_entity.type
_entity.pdbx_description
1 polymer ?
#
loop_
_entity_poly.entity_id
_entity_poly.type
_entity_poly.pdbx_seq_one_letter_code
_entity_poly.pdbx_strand_id
1 'polypeptide(L)'
;MKRATFYLCLLLFLLAACTRANNPGAFNGELIEVETASGAAQTGTQEQTIQAVFDRDFLIPSILEGETSARFPQYDPIGATDFILGLNGLLFDKAYELFDSTGSQPTIYLCDYQTPYQSAILTSFRYEYYTYQSPAAHGLSACSGVTVDWEREEILPLQAFFGEHPIWKEIVNDRMRDYLFQEEIALFDIAAFEGVTEDQTFYLTETAFVLVFPPYLYTPGVLGVLEIPVAFTDVATYLREAYLPILLPETDLTENETGESDG
;
A
#
# COMPACT_ATOMS: atom_id res chain seq x y z
N MET A 1 22.27 26.98 -34.30
CA MET A 1 22.76 27.90 -33.24
C MET A 1 21.62 28.28 -32.28
N LYS A 2 21.16 27.40 -31.39
CA LYS A 2 20.19 27.71 -30.31
C LYS A 2 20.28 26.73 -29.12
N ARG A 3 21.50 26.37 -28.70
CA ARG A 3 21.73 25.53 -27.49
C ARG A 3 22.64 26.17 -26.45
N ALA A 4 23.29 27.29 -26.76
CA ALA A 4 24.18 27.99 -25.82
C ALA A 4 23.44 28.94 -24.85
N THR A 5 22.23 29.39 -25.18
CA THR A 5 21.51 30.40 -24.39
C THR A 5 20.79 29.81 -23.17
N PHE A 6 20.46 28.51 -23.18
CA PHE A 6 19.73 27.87 -22.08
C PHE A 6 20.63 27.54 -20.88
N TYR A 7 21.89 27.16 -21.14
CA TYR A 7 22.87 26.89 -20.08
C TYR A 7 23.34 28.16 -19.35
N LEU A 8 23.30 29.33 -20.00
CA LEU A 8 23.70 30.59 -19.38
C LEU A 8 22.64 31.12 -18.40
N CYS A 9 21.34 30.84 -18.64
CA CYS A 9 20.27 31.20 -17.71
C CYS A 9 20.21 30.28 -16.48
N LEU A 10 20.55 28.99 -16.61
CA LEU A 10 20.57 28.06 -15.48
C LEU A 10 21.76 28.34 -14.52
N LEU A 11 22.91 28.76 -15.07
CA LEU A 11 24.08 29.11 -14.26
C LEU A 11 23.89 30.43 -13.47
N LEU A 12 23.14 31.39 -14.02
CA LEU A 12 22.82 32.67 -13.36
C LEU A 12 21.82 32.53 -12.21
N PHE A 13 20.92 31.54 -12.26
CA PHE A 13 19.99 31.25 -11.15
C PHE A 13 20.69 30.56 -9.97
N LEU A 14 21.66 29.67 -10.24
CA LEU A 14 22.45 29.01 -9.19
C LEU A 14 23.41 29.95 -8.46
N LEU A 15 23.93 30.99 -9.14
CA LEU A 15 24.79 32.00 -8.51
C LEU A 15 24.00 33.02 -7.64
N ALA A 16 22.72 33.25 -7.92
CA ALA A 16 21.87 34.13 -7.11
C ALA A 16 21.42 33.48 -5.78
N ALA A 17 21.39 32.15 -5.71
CA ALA A 17 21.02 31.41 -4.49
C ALA A 17 22.16 31.37 -3.44
N CYS A 18 23.41 31.61 -3.83
CA CYS A 18 24.57 31.48 -2.94
C CYS A 18 25.03 32.77 -2.24
N THR A 19 24.34 33.91 -2.38
CA THR A 19 24.79 35.19 -1.77
C THR A 19 23.80 35.81 -0.79
N ARG A 20 22.91 35.03 -0.19
CA ARG A 20 22.05 35.52 0.90
C ARG A 20 22.08 34.65 2.16
N ALA A 21 23.29 34.32 2.60
CA ALA A 21 23.57 34.01 3.98
C ALA A 21 24.29 35.22 4.62
N ASN A 22 23.57 35.98 5.46
CA ASN A 22 24.06 36.74 6.63
C ASN A 22 23.04 37.81 7.08
N ASN A 23 22.11 37.43 7.96
CA ASN A 23 22.02 37.95 9.34
C ASN A 23 20.80 37.30 10.05
N PRO A 24 20.94 36.81 11.30
CA PRO A 24 19.88 36.07 11.97
C PRO A 24 18.93 37.05 12.66
N GLY A 25 17.71 37.17 12.14
CA GLY A 25 16.58 37.73 12.87
C GLY A 25 15.97 36.65 13.75
N ALA A 26 15.93 36.90 15.05
CA ALA A 26 15.42 35.99 16.08
C ALA A 26 14.05 35.39 15.72
N PHE A 27 14.03 34.08 15.50
CA PHE A 27 12.80 33.29 15.53
C PHE A 27 12.53 32.92 16.99
N ASN A 28 11.49 33.53 17.56
CA ASN A 28 10.97 33.13 18.86
C ASN A 28 10.33 31.76 18.71
N GLY A 29 10.82 30.82 19.51
CA GLY A 29 10.49 29.41 19.40
C GLY A 29 9.05 29.11 19.79
N GLU A 30 8.49 28.17 19.03
CA GLU A 30 7.72 27.08 19.61
C GLU A 30 8.29 25.80 19.00
N LEU A 31 8.99 25.03 19.84
CA LEU A 31 9.48 23.70 19.49
C LEU A 31 8.23 22.83 19.30
N ILE A 32 8.02 22.33 18.08
CA ILE A 32 7.10 21.21 17.89
C ILE A 32 7.76 20.02 18.59
N GLU A 33 7.22 19.65 19.75
CA GLU A 33 7.59 18.44 20.45
C GLU A 33 7.24 17.25 19.56
N VAL A 34 8.26 16.64 18.98
CA VAL A 34 8.17 15.27 18.50
C VAL A 34 8.07 14.41 19.74
N GLU A 35 6.87 13.90 20.04
CA GLU A 35 6.69 12.85 21.05
C GLU A 35 7.47 11.63 20.62
N THR A 36 8.70 11.53 21.13
CA THR A 36 9.43 10.27 21.17
C THR A 36 8.77 9.44 22.26
N ALA A 37 8.02 8.42 21.85
CA ALA A 37 7.50 7.40 22.78
C ALA A 37 8.67 6.55 23.29
N SER A 38 9.46 7.11 24.21
CA SER A 38 10.32 6.41 25.14
C SER A 38 9.57 6.33 26.47
N GLY A 39 8.75 5.29 26.65
CA GLY A 39 7.99 5.04 27.87
C GLY A 39 8.03 3.56 28.24
N ALA A 40 8.49 3.29 29.46
CA ALA A 40 8.78 1.99 30.04
C ALA A 40 7.78 0.85 29.76
N ALA A 41 8.34 -0.35 29.59
CA ALA A 41 7.63 -1.62 29.54
C ALA A 41 6.54 -1.72 30.62
N GLN A 42 5.30 -1.87 30.18
CA GLN A 42 4.25 -2.50 30.97
C GLN A 42 3.91 -3.84 30.32
N THR A 43 4.12 -4.89 31.08
CA THR A 43 3.84 -6.28 30.73
C THR A 43 2.33 -6.51 30.62
N GLY A 44 1.80 -6.28 29.43
CA GLY A 44 0.54 -6.86 28.94
C GLY A 44 0.86 -7.83 27.81
N THR A 45 0.13 -8.95 27.71
CA THR A 45 0.36 -9.92 26.63
C THR A 45 0.07 -9.27 25.27
N GLN A 46 0.87 -9.61 24.26
CA GLN A 46 0.81 -9.09 22.89
C GLN A 46 -0.61 -9.15 22.28
N GLU A 47 -1.43 -10.11 22.71
CA GLU A 47 -2.85 -10.26 22.38
C GLU A 47 -3.76 -9.13 22.92
N GLN A 48 -3.47 -8.57 24.10
CA GLN A 48 -4.28 -7.50 24.70
C GLN A 48 -4.02 -6.14 24.04
N THR A 49 -2.81 -5.92 23.52
CA THR A 49 -2.45 -4.71 22.77
C THR A 49 -3.06 -4.71 21.36
N ILE A 50 -3.21 -5.89 20.74
CA ILE A 50 -3.81 -6.04 19.42
C ILE A 50 -5.33 -5.84 19.48
N GLN A 51 -6.01 -6.36 20.51
CA GLN A 51 -7.46 -6.18 20.66
C GLN A 51 -7.87 -4.70 20.89
N ALA A 52 -7.04 -3.90 21.57
CA ALA A 52 -7.29 -2.48 21.80
C ALA A 52 -7.20 -1.61 20.53
N VAL A 53 -6.58 -2.12 19.46
CA VAL A 53 -6.52 -1.45 18.14
C VAL A 53 -7.80 -1.72 17.33
N PHE A 54 -8.42 -2.89 17.48
CA PHE A 54 -9.65 -3.27 16.77
C PHE A 54 -10.93 -2.73 17.41
N ASP A 55 -10.94 -2.46 18.72
CA ASP A 55 -12.11 -1.93 19.44
C ASP A 55 -12.23 -0.39 19.40
N ARG A 56 -11.38 0.31 18.63
CA ARG A 56 -11.70 1.71 18.29
C ARG A 56 -12.73 1.71 17.19
N ASP A 57 -13.99 1.67 17.62
CA ASP A 57 -15.11 2.25 16.89
C ASP A 57 -14.58 3.49 16.15
N PHE A 58 -14.53 3.40 14.82
CA PHE A 58 -14.22 4.52 13.95
C PHE A 58 -15.37 5.51 14.15
N LEU A 59 -15.29 6.31 15.20
CA LEU A 59 -16.06 7.52 15.35
C LEU A 59 -15.64 8.33 14.15
N ILE A 60 -16.42 8.29 13.08
CA ILE A 60 -16.33 9.25 11.97
C ILE A 60 -16.32 10.60 12.68
N PRO A 61 -15.16 11.27 12.80
CA PRO A 61 -15.14 12.59 13.39
C PRO A 61 -16.08 13.38 12.51
N SER A 62 -17.00 14.13 13.11
CA SER A 62 -17.87 15.05 12.39
C SER A 62 -17.01 15.83 11.38
N ILE A 63 -17.11 15.44 10.11
CA ILE A 63 -16.12 15.76 9.08
C ILE A 63 -16.11 17.29 8.93
N LEU A 64 -14.98 17.91 9.22
CA LEU A 64 -14.78 19.32 8.98
C LEU A 64 -14.48 19.50 7.49
N GLU A 65 -15.21 20.38 6.81
CA GLU A 65 -14.88 20.77 5.43
C GLU A 65 -13.40 21.19 5.33
N GLY A 66 -12.66 20.65 4.37
CA GLY A 66 -11.23 20.93 4.16
C GLY A 66 -10.26 19.95 4.82
N GLU A 67 -10.73 18.82 5.36
CA GLU A 67 -9.87 17.81 5.97
C GLU A 67 -9.03 17.07 4.92
N THR A 68 -7.71 17.20 5.04
CA THR A 68 -6.72 16.39 4.31
C THR A 68 -5.89 15.65 5.35
N SER A 69 -5.97 14.31 5.36
CA SER A 69 -5.20 13.44 6.25
C SER A 69 -4.66 12.26 5.46
N ALA A 70 -3.37 11.97 5.60
CA ALA A 70 -2.74 10.83 4.98
C ALA A 70 -1.79 10.17 5.97
N ARG A 71 -1.97 8.86 6.18
CA ARG A 71 -1.05 8.01 6.93
C ARG A 71 -0.35 7.06 5.98
N PHE A 72 0.95 6.88 6.17
CA PHE A 72 1.77 5.97 5.38
C PHE A 72 3.02 5.56 6.18
N PRO A 73 3.63 4.40 5.88
CA PRO A 73 4.85 3.98 6.53
C PRO A 73 6.03 4.84 6.06
N GLN A 74 6.97 5.11 6.96
CA GLN A 74 8.20 5.84 6.66
C GLN A 74 9.39 5.19 7.38
N TYR A 75 10.46 4.93 6.63
CA TYR A 75 11.73 4.41 7.15
C TYR A 75 12.71 5.55 7.40
N ASP A 76 13.61 5.39 8.37
CA ASP A 76 14.60 6.42 8.72
C ASP A 76 15.48 6.76 7.49
N PRO A 77 15.46 8.01 7.00
CA PRO A 77 16.26 8.42 5.85
C PRO A 77 17.73 8.69 6.19
N ILE A 78 18.10 8.80 7.47
CA ILE A 78 19.46 9.21 7.87
C ILE A 78 20.44 8.04 7.66
N GLY A 79 21.33 8.18 6.68
CA GLY A 79 22.31 7.14 6.32
C GLY A 79 21.69 5.96 5.56
N ALA A 80 20.47 6.12 5.06
CA ALA A 80 19.74 5.10 4.32
C ALA A 80 20.33 4.82 2.93
N THR A 81 20.03 3.64 2.39
CA THR A 81 20.38 3.27 1.01
C THR A 81 19.50 4.02 0.00
N ASP A 82 19.95 4.08 -1.27
CA ASP A 82 19.14 4.65 -2.37
C ASP A 82 17.78 3.96 -2.49
N PHE A 83 17.73 2.65 -2.22
CA PHE A 83 16.48 1.89 -2.18
C PHE A 83 15.51 2.42 -1.13
N ILE A 84 15.95 2.63 0.12
CA ILE A 84 15.08 3.14 1.19
C ILE A 84 14.59 4.56 0.90
N LEU A 85 15.44 5.42 0.32
CA LEU A 85 15.04 6.76 -0.11
C LEU A 85 13.98 6.71 -1.22
N GLY A 86 14.17 5.82 -2.21
CA GLY A 86 13.20 5.57 -3.27
C GLY A 86 11.89 4.99 -2.75
N LEU A 87 11.95 4.04 -1.82
CA LEU A 87 10.79 3.44 -1.16
C LEU A 87 10.00 4.50 -0.38
N ASN A 88 10.65 5.34 0.43
CA ASN A 88 9.96 6.43 1.13
C ASN A 88 9.26 7.39 0.16
N GLY A 89 9.88 7.71 -0.98
CA GLY A 89 9.25 8.49 -2.04
C GLY A 89 8.01 7.80 -2.61
N LEU A 90 8.10 6.51 -2.94
CA LEU A 90 6.98 5.72 -3.44
C LEU A 90 5.82 5.63 -2.41
N LEU A 91 6.13 5.38 -1.14
CA LEU A 91 5.11 5.26 -0.08
C LEU A 91 4.38 6.59 0.14
N PHE A 92 5.09 7.71 0.02
CA PHE A 92 4.51 9.04 0.01
C PHE A 92 3.63 9.26 -1.23
N ASP A 93 4.14 8.96 -2.43
CA ASP A 93 3.38 9.12 -3.67
C ASP A 93 2.09 8.29 -3.66
N LYS A 94 2.15 7.08 -3.09
CA LYS A 94 0.97 6.25 -2.87
C LYS A 94 -0.01 6.90 -1.90
N ALA A 95 0.46 7.40 -0.77
CA ALA A 95 -0.39 8.09 0.22
C ALA A 95 -1.12 9.33 -0.32
N TYR A 96 -0.70 9.87 -1.46
CA TYR A 96 -1.30 11.03 -2.14
C TYR A 96 -1.80 10.72 -3.56
N GLU A 97 -1.90 9.44 -3.93
CA GLU A 97 -2.19 8.96 -5.30
C GLU A 97 -3.45 9.59 -5.90
N LEU A 98 -4.47 9.82 -5.07
CA LEU A 98 -5.76 10.38 -5.49
C LEU A 98 -5.96 11.86 -5.13
N PHE A 99 -4.95 12.52 -4.57
CA PHE A 99 -5.09 13.88 -4.05
C PHE A 99 -5.29 14.95 -5.14
N ASP A 100 -4.76 14.75 -6.36
CA ASP A 100 -4.95 15.67 -7.49
C ASP A 100 -5.29 14.93 -8.79
N SER A 101 -5.89 13.75 -8.68
CA SER A 101 -6.13 12.87 -9.85
C SER A 101 -7.10 13.47 -10.88
N THR A 102 -7.93 14.44 -10.48
CA THR A 102 -8.89 15.13 -11.36
C THR A 102 -8.46 16.54 -11.77
N GLY A 103 -7.23 16.95 -11.44
CA GLY A 103 -6.74 18.32 -11.69
C GLY A 103 -7.37 19.38 -10.78
N SER A 104 -7.98 18.94 -9.67
CA SER A 104 -8.50 19.78 -8.60
C SER A 104 -8.36 19.04 -7.28
N GLN A 105 -7.87 19.74 -6.25
CA GLN A 105 -7.79 19.16 -4.91
C GLN A 105 -9.20 18.87 -4.37
N PRO A 106 -9.41 17.70 -3.75
CA PRO A 106 -10.68 17.33 -3.16
C PRO A 106 -11.01 18.23 -1.96
N THR A 107 -12.30 18.35 -1.65
CA THR A 107 -12.77 19.01 -0.42
C THR A 107 -12.42 18.20 0.83
N ILE A 108 -12.44 16.88 0.73
CA ILE A 108 -11.99 15.94 1.78
C ILE A 108 -11.07 14.93 1.13
N TYR A 109 -9.92 14.69 1.75
CA TYR A 109 -8.99 13.62 1.38
C TYR A 109 -8.57 12.86 2.64
N LEU A 110 -8.87 11.57 2.68
CA LEU A 110 -8.40 10.67 3.72
C LEU A 110 -7.64 9.52 3.06
N CYS A 111 -6.45 9.24 3.58
CA CYS A 111 -5.68 8.05 3.26
C CYS A 111 -5.23 7.39 4.56
N ASP A 112 -5.47 6.08 4.68
CA ASP A 112 -4.85 5.25 5.70
C ASP A 112 -4.17 4.04 5.05
N TYR A 113 -3.35 3.33 5.82
CA TYR A 113 -2.68 2.13 5.35
C TYR A 113 -2.73 1.01 6.39
N GLN A 114 -2.61 -0.21 5.88
CA GLN A 114 -2.49 -1.45 6.64
C GLN A 114 -1.31 -2.26 6.10
N THR A 115 -0.80 -3.16 6.92
CA THR A 115 0.22 -4.15 6.52
C THR A 115 -0.39 -5.55 6.59
N PRO A 116 -1.21 -5.94 5.60
CA PRO A 116 -1.94 -7.21 5.60
C PRO A 116 -1.04 -8.47 5.49
N TYR A 117 0.23 -8.29 5.15
CA TYR A 117 1.20 -9.38 5.10
C TYR A 117 2.59 -8.88 5.45
N GLN A 118 3.28 -9.60 6.33
CA GLN A 118 4.66 -9.30 6.70
C GLN A 118 5.45 -10.58 7.05
N SER A 119 6.62 -10.72 6.44
CA SER A 119 7.64 -11.71 6.77
C SER A 119 9.03 -11.05 6.81
N ALA A 120 10.07 -11.84 7.06
CA ALA A 120 11.45 -11.34 7.02
C ALA A 120 11.88 -10.85 5.62
N ILE A 121 11.27 -11.39 4.56
CA ILE A 121 11.63 -11.09 3.16
C ILE A 121 10.60 -10.18 2.51
N LEU A 122 9.31 -10.38 2.78
CA LEU A 122 8.23 -9.69 2.09
C LEU A 122 7.44 -8.79 3.04
N THR A 123 7.04 -7.62 2.59
CA THR A 123 6.02 -6.81 3.28
C THR A 123 5.06 -6.24 2.26
N SER A 124 3.76 -6.41 2.50
CA SER A 124 2.72 -5.84 1.65
C SER A 124 1.93 -4.79 2.41
N PHE A 125 1.76 -3.64 1.78
CA PHE A 125 0.98 -2.52 2.27
C PHE A 125 -0.30 -2.41 1.45
N ARG A 126 -1.42 -2.23 2.14
CA ARG A 126 -2.72 -1.89 1.54
C ARG A 126 -3.03 -0.45 1.90
N TYR A 127 -3.30 0.37 0.89
CA TYR A 127 -3.71 1.77 1.06
C TYR A 127 -5.21 1.88 0.80
N GLU A 128 -5.89 2.61 1.67
CA GLU A 128 -7.32 2.90 1.52
C GLU A 128 -7.53 4.41 1.46
N TYR A 129 -8.27 4.83 0.44
CA TYR A 129 -8.54 6.24 0.17
C TYR A 129 -10.02 6.52 0.27
N TYR A 130 -10.35 7.72 0.77
CA TYR A 130 -11.65 8.34 0.63
C TYR A 130 -11.47 9.78 0.14
N THR A 131 -12.08 10.11 -1.00
CA THR A 131 -12.09 11.47 -1.53
C THR A 131 -13.51 12.00 -1.68
N TYR A 132 -13.70 13.29 -1.47
CA TYR A 132 -14.98 13.95 -1.74
C TYR A 132 -14.72 15.34 -2.31
N GLN A 133 -15.43 15.66 -3.39
CA GLN A 133 -15.39 16.98 -4.01
C GLN A 133 -16.76 17.64 -3.88
N SER A 134 -16.87 18.74 -3.14
CA SER A 134 -18.12 19.50 -3.09
C SER A 134 -18.44 20.11 -4.47
N PRO A 135 -19.70 20.03 -4.96
CA PRO A 135 -20.91 19.54 -4.31
C PRO A 135 -21.36 18.14 -4.80
N ALA A 136 -20.45 17.19 -4.96
CA ALA A 136 -20.76 15.85 -5.44
C ALA A 136 -21.80 15.14 -4.55
N ALA A 137 -22.53 14.18 -5.13
CA ALA A 137 -23.57 13.45 -4.40
C ALA A 137 -23.03 12.46 -3.36
N HIS A 138 -21.80 11.99 -3.53
CA HIS A 138 -21.12 11.06 -2.62
C HIS A 138 -19.60 11.17 -2.78
N GLY A 139 -18.87 10.62 -1.80
CA GLY A 139 -17.43 10.43 -1.91
C GLY A 139 -17.06 9.23 -2.79
N LEU A 140 -15.77 9.07 -3.03
CA LEU A 140 -15.17 7.97 -3.76
C LEU A 140 -14.20 7.23 -2.83
N SER A 141 -14.45 5.95 -2.62
CA SER A 141 -13.49 5.06 -1.94
C SER A 141 -12.65 4.32 -2.97
N ALA A 142 -11.37 4.13 -2.69
CA ALA A 142 -10.46 3.38 -3.53
C ALA A 142 -9.43 2.62 -2.68
N CYS A 143 -8.77 1.64 -3.29
CA CYS A 143 -7.69 0.89 -2.65
C CYS A 143 -6.49 0.79 -3.59
N SER A 144 -5.30 0.69 -3.02
CA SER A 144 -4.04 0.44 -3.73
C SER A 144 -3.14 -0.45 -2.91
N GLY A 145 -2.02 -0.88 -3.47
CA GLY A 145 -1.09 -1.76 -2.78
C GLY A 145 0.36 -1.58 -3.21
N VAL A 146 1.27 -1.89 -2.28
CA VAL A 146 2.72 -1.90 -2.50
C VAL A 146 3.28 -3.14 -1.83
N THR A 147 4.03 -3.95 -2.58
CA THR A 147 4.71 -5.12 -2.02
C THR A 147 6.21 -4.97 -2.19
N VAL A 148 6.95 -5.17 -1.10
CA VAL A 148 8.40 -4.99 -1.02
C VAL A 148 9.07 -6.34 -0.79
N ASP A 149 10.14 -6.61 -1.53
CA ASP A 149 11.13 -7.66 -1.26
C ASP A 149 12.36 -7.02 -0.62
N TRP A 150 12.56 -7.28 0.67
CA TRP A 150 13.66 -6.75 1.47
C TRP A 150 15.00 -7.42 1.17
N GLU A 151 14.99 -8.66 0.69
CA GLU A 151 16.22 -9.37 0.33
C GLU A 151 16.79 -8.83 -0.98
N ARG A 152 15.91 -8.50 -1.94
CA ARG A 152 16.28 -7.97 -3.26
C ARG A 152 16.33 -6.45 -3.32
N GLU A 153 15.84 -5.76 -2.30
CA GLU A 153 15.63 -4.30 -2.33
C GLU A 153 14.78 -3.88 -3.54
N GLU A 154 13.65 -4.58 -3.74
CA GLU A 154 12.78 -4.39 -4.91
C GLU A 154 11.31 -4.15 -4.52
N ILE A 155 10.63 -3.33 -5.33
CA ILE A 155 9.17 -3.24 -5.33
C ILE A 155 8.63 -4.24 -6.34
N LEU A 156 7.80 -5.16 -5.87
CA LEU A 156 7.34 -6.29 -6.67
C LEU A 156 6.04 -5.96 -7.43
N PRO A 157 6.04 -5.99 -8.77
CA PRO A 157 4.81 -6.14 -9.53
C PRO A 157 4.27 -7.57 -9.37
N LEU A 158 2.97 -7.78 -9.64
CA LEU A 158 2.34 -9.09 -9.53
C LEU A 158 3.07 -10.16 -10.35
N GLN A 159 3.53 -9.81 -11.56
CA GLN A 159 4.27 -10.71 -12.44
C GLN A 159 5.54 -11.29 -11.79
N ALA A 160 6.21 -10.54 -10.91
CA ALA A 160 7.47 -10.96 -10.31
C ALA A 160 7.33 -12.27 -9.51
N PHE A 161 6.13 -12.55 -8.98
CA PHE A 161 5.82 -13.79 -8.27
C PHE A 161 5.72 -15.02 -9.17
N PHE A 162 5.50 -14.83 -10.47
CA PHE A 162 5.36 -15.89 -11.47
C PHE A 162 6.57 -16.01 -12.41
N GLY A 163 7.51 -15.05 -12.34
CA GLY A 163 8.68 -15.01 -13.22
C GLY A 163 8.30 -14.85 -14.70
N GLU A 164 8.97 -15.62 -15.56
CA GLU A 164 8.73 -15.62 -17.02
C GLU A 164 7.65 -16.63 -17.45
N HIS A 165 6.84 -17.16 -16.53
CA HIS A 165 5.86 -18.20 -16.86
C HIS A 165 4.84 -17.69 -17.89
N PRO A 166 4.76 -18.25 -19.12
CA PRO A 166 4.10 -17.58 -20.25
C PRO A 166 2.58 -17.41 -20.10
N ILE A 167 1.94 -18.20 -19.24
CA ILE A 167 0.48 -18.24 -19.07
C ILE A 167 0.02 -17.77 -17.69
N TRP A 168 0.88 -17.11 -16.90
CA TRP A 168 0.54 -16.73 -15.51
C TRP A 168 -0.75 -15.90 -15.43
N LYS A 169 -0.96 -14.98 -16.38
CA LYS A 169 -2.18 -14.16 -16.45
C LYS A 169 -3.43 -15.00 -16.68
N GLU A 170 -3.36 -16.02 -17.54
CA GLU A 170 -4.49 -16.89 -17.84
C GLU A 170 -4.93 -17.64 -16.57
N ILE A 171 -3.97 -18.18 -15.83
CA ILE A 171 -4.23 -18.89 -14.56
C ILE A 171 -4.87 -17.96 -13.53
N VAL A 172 -4.29 -16.77 -13.32
CA VAL A 172 -4.86 -15.80 -12.36
C VAL A 172 -6.26 -15.36 -12.80
N ASN A 173 -6.46 -15.11 -14.09
CA ASN A 173 -7.77 -14.75 -14.65
C ASN A 173 -8.81 -15.84 -14.46
N ASP A 174 -8.44 -17.11 -14.63
CA ASP A 174 -9.34 -18.23 -14.40
C ASP A 174 -9.75 -18.30 -12.92
N ARG A 175 -8.81 -18.13 -11.97
CA ARG A 175 -9.14 -18.07 -10.54
C ARG A 175 -10.03 -16.89 -10.17
N MET A 176 -9.82 -15.73 -10.77
CA MET A 176 -10.71 -14.58 -10.55
C MET A 176 -12.12 -14.83 -11.09
N ARG A 177 -12.26 -15.48 -12.26
CA ARG A 177 -13.59 -15.83 -12.80
C ARG A 177 -14.30 -16.86 -11.92
N ASP A 178 -13.57 -17.85 -11.42
CA ASP A 178 -14.10 -18.84 -10.48
C ASP A 178 -14.63 -18.15 -9.21
N TYR A 179 -13.85 -17.21 -8.65
CA TYR A 179 -14.28 -16.42 -7.48
C TYR A 179 -15.55 -15.62 -7.75
N LEU A 180 -15.57 -14.85 -8.85
CA LEU A 180 -16.73 -14.02 -9.22
C LEU A 180 -17.99 -14.88 -9.40
N PHE A 181 -17.86 -16.08 -9.95
CA PHE A 181 -18.96 -17.02 -10.10
C PHE A 181 -19.41 -17.59 -8.75
N GLN A 182 -18.49 -18.02 -7.89
CA GLN A 182 -18.79 -18.62 -6.58
C GLN A 182 -19.44 -17.64 -5.61
N GLU A 183 -18.98 -16.39 -5.60
CA GLU A 183 -19.51 -15.32 -4.76
C GLU A 183 -20.74 -14.63 -5.37
N GLU A 184 -21.25 -15.13 -6.50
CA GLU A 184 -22.41 -14.60 -7.23
C GLU A 184 -22.30 -13.09 -7.52
N ILE A 185 -21.09 -12.61 -7.81
CA ILE A 185 -20.82 -11.19 -8.05
C ILE A 185 -21.24 -10.84 -9.48
N ALA A 186 -22.37 -10.14 -9.59
CA ALA A 186 -22.87 -9.65 -10.87
C ALA A 186 -22.03 -8.48 -11.39
N LEU A 187 -21.40 -8.68 -12.55
CA LEU A 187 -20.72 -7.61 -13.28
C LEU A 187 -21.71 -6.85 -14.18
N PHE A 188 -21.33 -5.66 -14.63
CA PHE A 188 -22.09 -4.95 -15.66
C PHE A 188 -22.10 -5.71 -16.99
N ASP A 189 -23.29 -5.89 -17.59
CA ASP A 189 -23.45 -6.55 -18.90
C ASP A 189 -22.63 -5.88 -20.03
N ILE A 190 -22.34 -4.58 -19.88
CA ILE A 190 -21.59 -3.78 -20.86
C ILE A 190 -20.07 -3.82 -20.64
N ALA A 191 -19.61 -4.33 -19.50
CA ALA A 191 -18.20 -4.38 -19.15
C ALA A 191 -17.72 -5.83 -19.19
N ALA A 192 -17.01 -6.19 -20.26
CA ALA A 192 -16.34 -7.49 -20.32
C ALA A 192 -15.24 -7.54 -19.26
N PHE A 193 -15.16 -8.63 -18.49
CA PHE A 193 -14.06 -8.83 -17.56
C PHE A 193 -12.76 -9.07 -18.32
N GLU A 194 -11.86 -8.09 -18.31
CA GLU A 194 -10.59 -8.12 -19.07
C GLU A 194 -9.48 -8.87 -18.31
N GLY A 195 -9.64 -9.02 -16.99
CA GLY A 195 -8.68 -9.70 -16.13
C GLY A 195 -7.49 -8.83 -15.72
N VAL A 196 -6.36 -9.48 -15.41
CA VAL A 196 -5.12 -8.86 -14.95
C VAL A 196 -4.48 -7.98 -16.02
N THR A 197 -4.14 -6.74 -15.66
CA THR A 197 -3.35 -5.82 -16.48
C THR A 197 -1.84 -5.98 -16.24
N GLU A 198 -0.98 -5.32 -17.02
CA GLU A 198 0.48 -5.33 -16.76
C GLU A 198 0.81 -4.69 -15.40
N ASP A 199 0.17 -3.56 -15.09
CA ASP A 199 0.37 -2.80 -13.85
C ASP A 199 -0.73 -3.09 -12.81
N GLN A 200 -1.19 -4.34 -12.76
CA GLN A 200 -2.31 -4.74 -11.91
C GLN A 200 -2.05 -4.37 -10.45
N THR A 201 -2.98 -3.61 -9.86
CA THR A 201 -2.95 -3.29 -8.44
C THR A 201 -3.30 -4.53 -7.63
N PHE A 202 -2.47 -4.82 -6.62
CA PHE A 202 -2.66 -5.94 -5.72
C PHE A 202 -1.98 -5.69 -4.36
N TYR A 203 -2.37 -6.46 -3.36
CA TYR A 203 -1.62 -6.62 -2.11
C TYR A 203 -1.62 -8.10 -1.71
N LEU A 204 -0.77 -8.47 -0.76
CA LEU A 204 -0.71 -9.81 -0.19
C LEU A 204 -1.48 -9.87 1.12
N THR A 205 -2.17 -10.97 1.35
CA THR A 205 -2.60 -11.41 2.68
C THR A 205 -1.81 -12.66 3.07
N GLU A 206 -2.09 -13.20 4.25
CA GLU A 206 -1.52 -14.48 4.70
C GLU A 206 -1.76 -15.65 3.73
N THR A 207 -2.80 -15.58 2.89
CA THR A 207 -3.22 -16.74 2.07
C THR A 207 -3.43 -16.43 0.59
N ALA A 208 -3.41 -15.17 0.16
CA ALA A 208 -3.80 -14.81 -1.19
C ALA A 208 -3.11 -13.56 -1.74
N PHE A 209 -3.04 -13.49 -3.07
CA PHE A 209 -2.95 -12.22 -3.79
C PHE A 209 -4.36 -11.62 -3.82
N VAL A 210 -4.55 -10.40 -3.32
CA VAL A 210 -5.81 -9.69 -3.47
C VAL A 210 -5.69 -8.70 -4.60
N LEU A 211 -6.36 -8.96 -5.72
CA LEU A 211 -6.34 -8.10 -6.90
C LEU A 211 -7.42 -7.03 -6.74
N VAL A 212 -7.03 -5.77 -6.95
CA VAL A 212 -7.88 -4.61 -6.71
C VAL A 212 -8.33 -4.00 -8.02
N PHE A 213 -9.65 -3.79 -8.16
CA PHE A 213 -10.25 -3.11 -9.30
C PHE A 213 -10.97 -1.84 -8.82
N PRO A 214 -10.81 -0.71 -9.56
CA PRO A 214 -11.42 0.55 -9.16
C PRO A 214 -12.96 0.43 -9.13
N PRO A 215 -13.62 1.20 -8.24
CA PRO A 215 -15.08 1.23 -8.18
C PRO A 215 -15.67 1.63 -9.53
N TYR A 216 -16.87 1.12 -9.84
CA TYR A 216 -17.57 1.37 -11.12
C TYR A 216 -16.92 0.79 -12.38
N LEU A 217 -15.79 0.09 -12.29
CA LEU A 217 -15.21 -0.57 -13.46
C LEU A 217 -16.06 -1.78 -13.88
N TYR A 218 -16.33 -2.69 -12.93
CA TYR A 218 -17.08 -3.91 -13.19
C TYR A 218 -18.38 -4.03 -12.39
N THR A 219 -18.51 -3.32 -11.27
CA THR A 219 -19.62 -3.46 -10.33
C THR A 219 -20.25 -2.12 -9.95
N PRO A 220 -21.53 -2.09 -9.54
CA PRO A 220 -22.16 -0.88 -9.00
C PRO A 220 -21.45 -0.38 -7.74
N GLY A 221 -21.44 0.93 -7.53
CA GLY A 221 -20.73 1.57 -6.40
C GLY A 221 -21.16 1.14 -4.99
N VAL A 222 -22.31 0.47 -4.84
CA VAL A 222 -22.74 -0.11 -3.55
C VAL A 222 -21.80 -1.21 -3.06
N LEU A 223 -21.10 -1.90 -3.98
CA LEU A 223 -20.09 -2.90 -3.66
C LEU A 223 -18.73 -2.27 -3.30
N GLY A 224 -18.58 -0.95 -3.47
CA GLY A 224 -17.34 -0.25 -3.22
C GLY A 224 -16.23 -0.70 -4.17
N VAL A 225 -15.04 -0.91 -3.62
CA VAL A 225 -13.87 -1.41 -4.34
C VAL A 225 -14.02 -2.91 -4.54
N LEU A 226 -13.84 -3.39 -5.78
CA LEU A 226 -13.86 -4.83 -6.05
C LEU A 226 -12.48 -5.40 -5.75
N GLU A 227 -12.41 -6.21 -4.70
CA GLU A 227 -11.23 -6.99 -4.30
C GLU A 227 -11.47 -8.46 -4.61
N ILE A 228 -10.57 -9.08 -5.38
CA ILE A 228 -10.67 -10.48 -5.79
C ILE A 228 -9.46 -11.24 -5.25
N PRO A 229 -9.63 -12.12 -4.24
CA PRO A 229 -8.56 -12.95 -3.74
C PRO A 229 -8.25 -14.11 -4.70
N VAL A 230 -6.96 -14.37 -4.90
CA VAL A 230 -6.43 -15.56 -5.56
C VAL A 230 -5.50 -16.26 -4.60
N ALA A 231 -5.95 -17.40 -4.07
CA ALA A 231 -5.23 -18.13 -3.03
C ALA A 231 -3.86 -18.60 -3.54
N PHE A 232 -2.83 -18.49 -2.69
CA PHE A 232 -1.48 -18.95 -3.03
C PHE A 232 -1.46 -20.44 -3.39
N THR A 233 -2.30 -21.25 -2.72
CA THR A 233 -2.45 -22.68 -2.98
C THR A 233 -2.95 -22.99 -4.38
N ASP A 234 -3.82 -22.14 -4.94
CA ASP A 234 -4.47 -22.37 -6.23
C ASP A 234 -3.53 -22.09 -7.42
N VAL A 235 -2.45 -21.37 -7.16
CA VAL A 235 -1.45 -20.95 -8.15
C VAL A 235 -0.04 -21.44 -7.82
N ALA A 236 0.13 -22.23 -6.76
CA ALA A 236 1.44 -22.65 -6.22
C ALA A 236 2.37 -23.24 -7.28
N THR A 237 1.87 -24.10 -8.17
CA THR A 237 2.65 -24.74 -9.24
C THR A 237 3.30 -23.74 -10.23
N TYR A 238 2.80 -22.51 -10.26
CA TYR A 238 3.24 -21.46 -11.19
C TYR A 238 4.03 -20.34 -10.52
N LEU A 239 4.12 -20.37 -9.18
CA LEU A 239 4.92 -19.41 -8.45
C LEU A 239 6.40 -19.69 -8.64
N ARG A 240 7.18 -18.61 -8.65
CA ARG A 240 8.64 -18.67 -8.60
C ARG A 240 9.06 -19.37 -7.32
N GLU A 241 9.95 -20.36 -7.44
CA GLU A 241 10.39 -21.21 -6.32
C GLU A 241 10.86 -20.40 -5.10
N ALA A 242 11.52 -19.26 -5.33
CA ALA A 242 11.98 -18.36 -4.27
C ALA A 242 10.88 -17.83 -3.34
N TYR A 243 9.61 -17.76 -3.80
CA TYR A 243 8.49 -17.26 -2.99
C TYR A 243 7.62 -18.36 -2.40
N LEU A 244 7.77 -19.62 -2.84
CA LEU A 244 7.00 -20.74 -2.31
C LEU A 244 7.11 -20.89 -0.78
N PRO A 245 8.31 -20.99 -0.17
CA PRO A 245 8.41 -21.18 1.28
C PRO A 245 7.97 -19.94 2.09
N ILE A 246 7.83 -18.78 1.44
CA ILE A 246 7.44 -17.52 2.07
C ILE A 246 5.92 -17.39 2.08
N LEU A 247 5.27 -17.70 0.95
CA LEU A 247 3.82 -17.59 0.76
C LEU A 247 3.06 -18.85 1.20
N LEU A 248 3.74 -20.00 1.24
CA LEU A 248 3.18 -21.29 1.64
C LEU A 248 4.14 -21.96 2.65
N PRO A 249 4.33 -21.37 3.84
CA PRO A 249 5.15 -22.01 4.86
C PRO A 249 4.51 -23.35 5.24
N GLU A 250 5.29 -24.43 5.19
CA GLU A 250 4.84 -25.72 5.73
C GLU A 250 4.49 -25.47 7.20
N THR A 251 3.23 -25.71 7.57
CA THR A 251 2.78 -25.57 8.96
C THR A 251 3.58 -26.57 9.78
N ASP A 252 4.39 -26.07 10.70
CA ASP A 252 5.30 -26.88 11.50
C ASP A 252 4.51 -27.91 12.31
N LEU A 253 4.51 -29.17 11.86
CA LEU A 253 3.85 -30.30 12.54
C LEU A 253 4.66 -30.80 13.75
N THR A 254 5.54 -29.98 14.32
CA THR A 254 6.42 -30.38 15.44
C THR A 254 6.03 -29.79 16.80
N GLU A 255 4.74 -29.67 17.09
CA GLU A 255 4.28 -29.52 18.48
C GLU A 255 3.16 -30.52 18.80
N ASN A 256 3.49 -31.82 18.90
CA ASN A 256 2.72 -32.80 19.70
C ASN A 256 3.40 -34.18 19.87
N GLU A 257 4.72 -34.23 19.96
CA GLU A 257 5.42 -35.41 20.50
C GLU A 257 6.28 -35.02 21.68
N THR A 258 5.67 -34.79 22.84
CA THR A 258 6.28 -35.02 24.17
C THR A 258 5.24 -34.73 25.24
N GLY A 259 4.44 -35.74 25.60
CA GLY A 259 3.44 -35.50 26.64
C GLY A 259 2.62 -36.67 27.13
N GLU A 260 3.08 -37.93 27.08
CA GLU A 260 2.62 -38.92 28.09
C GLU A 260 3.46 -40.22 28.07
N SER A 261 4.52 -40.24 28.87
CA SER A 261 4.94 -41.45 29.58
C SER A 261 5.16 -41.09 31.04
N ASP A 262 4.13 -41.30 31.87
CA ASP A 262 4.24 -41.92 33.20
C ASP A 262 2.91 -41.77 33.94
N GLY A 263 2.30 -42.91 34.27
CA GLY A 263 1.06 -43.05 35.02
C GLY A 263 0.51 -44.46 34.98
#